data_AF-A0A090WKV8-F1
#
_entry.id   AF-A0A090WKV8-F1
#
_cell.length_a   1.000
_cell.length_b   1.000
_cell.length_c   1.000
_cell.angle_alpha   90.00
_cell.angle_beta   90.00
_cell.angle_gamma   90.00
#
_symmetry.space_group_name_H-M   'P 1'
#
loop_
_entity.id
_entity.type
_entity.pdbx_description
1 polymer ?
#
loop_
_entity_poly.entity_id
_entity_poly.type
_entity_poly.pdbx_seq_one_letter_code
_entity_poly.pdbx_strand_id
1 'polypeptide(L)'
;MSKLPQEHKFIDLSDYGRPIAKIIATSLKNTAATPVHVTIGFIISGLIAVYCILTGYYWIAGFFLILKSILDAADGELARIKQKPSYTGRYLDSVADILLNAIIFLTIWYVTDTSLRVCITAFIGLQLQGTLYNYYYVILRNKFNGDRTSRVFENKTPIALDGEKQQHVDVLFKLYKFLYGAFDKVYMF
;
A
#
# COMPACT_ATOMS: atom_id res chain seq x y z
N MET A 1 -0.92 -11.57 -13.06
CA MET A 1 -0.56 -11.16 -14.44
C MET A 1 0.19 -9.83 -14.37
N SER A 2 0.97 -9.47 -15.39
CA SER A 2 1.58 -8.12 -15.49
C SER A 2 0.46 -7.06 -15.52
N LYS A 3 0.65 -5.93 -14.83
CA LYS A 3 -0.32 -4.82 -14.83
C LYS A 3 -0.38 -4.06 -16.17
N LEU A 4 0.57 -4.34 -17.07
CA LEU A 4 0.69 -3.75 -18.41
C LEU A 4 0.79 -4.86 -19.48
N PRO A 5 0.34 -4.58 -20.72
CA PRO A 5 0.58 -5.47 -21.86
C PRO A 5 2.07 -5.79 -22.01
N GLN A 6 2.37 -6.97 -22.56
CA GLN A 6 3.72 -7.52 -22.63
C GLN A 6 4.71 -6.58 -23.36
N GLU A 7 4.20 -5.77 -24.30
CA GLU A 7 4.95 -4.80 -25.11
C GLU A 7 5.39 -3.54 -24.35
N HIS A 8 4.76 -3.21 -23.22
CA HIS A 8 5.08 -2.03 -22.40
C HIS A 8 5.65 -2.40 -21.02
N LYS A 9 6.15 -3.63 -20.89
CA LYS A 9 6.71 -4.12 -19.65
C LYS A 9 8.09 -3.51 -19.43
N PHE A 10 8.25 -2.77 -18.34
CA PHE A 10 9.55 -2.29 -17.88
C PHE A 10 10.02 -3.09 -16.67
N ILE A 11 11.31 -2.98 -16.36
CA ILE A 11 11.87 -3.55 -15.12
C ILE A 11 11.44 -2.66 -13.97
N ASP A 12 10.47 -3.15 -13.19
CA ASP A 12 9.98 -2.47 -12.01
C ASP A 12 10.77 -2.95 -10.78
N LEU A 13 11.76 -2.15 -10.37
CA LEU A 13 12.56 -2.44 -9.16
C LEU A 13 11.71 -2.42 -7.88
N SER A 14 10.60 -1.68 -7.86
CA SER A 14 9.68 -1.69 -6.72
C SER A 14 8.94 -3.03 -6.57
N ASP A 15 8.93 -3.84 -7.62
CA ASP A 15 8.23 -5.12 -7.69
C ASP A 15 9.08 -6.32 -7.23
N TYR A 16 10.21 -6.07 -6.56
CA TYR A 16 11.16 -7.10 -6.10
C TYR A 16 10.50 -8.17 -5.22
N GLY A 17 9.51 -7.79 -4.40
CA GLY A 17 8.81 -8.70 -3.50
C GLY A 17 7.73 -9.55 -4.19
N ARG A 18 7.35 -9.22 -5.43
CA ARG A 18 6.21 -9.83 -6.10
C ARG A 18 6.33 -11.34 -6.36
N PRO A 19 7.49 -11.92 -6.70
CA PRO A 19 7.61 -13.37 -6.83
C PRO A 19 7.22 -14.10 -5.55
N ILE A 20 7.69 -13.61 -4.39
CA ILE A 20 7.36 -14.17 -3.08
C ILE A 20 5.89 -13.89 -2.74
N ALA A 21 5.41 -12.68 -3.00
CA ALA A 21 4.02 -12.30 -2.80
C ALA A 21 3.04 -13.21 -3.57
N LYS A 22 3.38 -13.60 -4.81
CA LYS A 22 2.58 -14.57 -5.59
C LYS A 22 2.56 -15.95 -4.99
N ILE A 23 3.68 -16.42 -4.44
CA ILE A 23 3.74 -17.72 -3.75
C ILE A 23 2.80 -17.70 -2.54
N ILE A 24 2.88 -16.64 -1.72
CA ILE A 24 1.99 -16.43 -0.57
C ILE A 24 0.52 -16.34 -1.01
N ALA A 25 0.21 -15.53 -2.03
CA ALA A 25 -1.15 -15.38 -2.52
C ALA A 25 -1.71 -16.69 -3.11
N THR A 26 -0.87 -17.49 -3.78
CA THR A 26 -1.27 -18.78 -4.35
C THR A 26 -1.51 -19.83 -3.26
N SER A 27 -0.71 -19.87 -2.21
CA SER A 27 -0.92 -20.79 -1.08
C SER A 27 -2.19 -20.45 -0.29
N LEU A 28 -2.52 -19.15 -0.18
CA LEU A 28 -3.75 -18.67 0.47
C LEU A 28 -4.99 -18.71 -0.43
N LYS A 29 -4.86 -19.06 -1.71
CA LYS A 29 -5.97 -19.07 -2.67
C LYS A 29 -7.11 -19.99 -2.23
N ASN A 30 -6.80 -21.18 -1.73
CA ASN A 30 -7.80 -22.19 -1.37
C ASN A 30 -8.21 -22.14 0.10
N THR A 31 -7.75 -21.14 0.86
CA THR A 31 -8.08 -20.98 2.29
C THR A 31 -9.15 -19.90 2.49
N ALA A 32 -9.68 -19.81 3.72
CA ALA A 32 -10.59 -18.74 4.13
C ALA A 32 -9.90 -17.37 4.32
N ALA A 33 -8.58 -17.27 4.11
CA ALA A 33 -7.85 -16.02 4.27
C ALA A 33 -8.34 -14.96 3.25
N THR A 34 -8.64 -13.76 3.72
CA THR A 34 -9.03 -12.63 2.88
C THR A 34 -7.83 -11.71 2.64
N PRO A 35 -7.86 -10.86 1.59
CA PRO A 35 -6.85 -9.80 1.42
C PRO A 35 -6.66 -8.97 2.69
N VAL A 36 -7.76 -8.65 3.38
CA VAL A 36 -7.75 -7.92 4.67
C VAL A 36 -6.90 -8.61 5.75
N HIS A 37 -6.93 -9.96 5.83
CA HIS A 37 -6.07 -10.67 6.78
C HIS A 37 -4.58 -10.51 6.43
N VAL A 38 -4.24 -10.45 5.15
CA VAL A 38 -2.86 -10.22 4.70
C VAL A 38 -2.44 -8.77 4.97
N THR A 39 -3.35 -7.81 4.77
CA THR A 39 -3.18 -6.40 5.16
C THR A 39 -2.86 -6.27 6.65
N ILE A 40 -3.62 -6.95 7.52
CA ILE A 40 -3.34 -7.00 8.96
C ILE A 40 -1.96 -7.60 9.24
N GLY A 41 -1.56 -8.64 8.49
CA GLY A 41 -0.24 -9.26 8.59
C GLY A 41 0.90 -8.27 8.31
N PHE A 42 0.78 -7.41 7.29
CA PHE A 42 1.82 -6.41 7.04
C PHE A 42 1.86 -5.33 8.12
N ILE A 43 0.70 -4.94 8.68
CA ILE A 43 0.64 -3.98 9.80
C ILE A 43 1.41 -4.54 10.99
N ILE A 44 1.15 -5.80 11.35
CA ILE A 44 1.86 -6.48 12.44
C ILE A 44 3.36 -6.53 12.14
N SER A 45 3.75 -6.90 10.92
CA SER A 45 5.15 -6.90 10.49
C SER A 45 5.81 -5.54 10.68
N GLY A 46 5.14 -4.46 10.27
CA GLY A 46 5.63 -3.10 10.44
C GLY A 46 5.76 -2.67 11.91
N LEU A 47 4.79 -3.02 12.75
CA LEU A 47 4.85 -2.70 14.18
C LEU A 47 5.98 -3.46 14.89
N ILE A 48 6.24 -4.71 14.49
CA ILE A 48 7.41 -5.46 14.98
C ILE A 48 8.70 -4.76 14.54
N ALA A 49 8.78 -4.30 13.28
CA ALA A 49 9.93 -3.52 12.83
C ALA A 49 10.15 -2.26 13.67
N VAL A 50 9.08 -1.51 13.97
CA VAL A 50 9.13 -0.33 14.84
C VAL A 50 9.67 -0.68 16.23
N TYR A 51 9.16 -1.74 16.85
CA TYR A 51 9.65 -2.21 18.13
C TYR A 51 11.15 -2.58 18.06
N CYS A 52 11.58 -3.27 17.01
CA CYS A 52 12.99 -3.61 16.77
C CYS A 52 13.88 -2.37 16.58
N ILE A 53 13.40 -1.31 15.92
CA ILE A 53 14.15 -0.05 15.78
C ILE A 53 14.32 0.60 17.15
N LEU A 54 13.26 0.68 17.95
CA LEU A 54 13.31 1.27 19.30
C LEU A 54 14.23 0.52 20.26
N THR A 55 14.41 -0.78 20.06
CA THR A 55 15.25 -1.65 20.90
C THR A 55 16.67 -1.86 20.32
N GLY A 56 16.97 -1.27 19.16
CA GLY A 56 18.30 -1.34 18.53
C GLY A 56 18.57 -2.61 17.71
N TYR A 57 17.59 -3.50 17.53
CA TYR A 57 17.72 -4.71 16.70
C TYR A 57 17.55 -4.39 15.20
N TYR A 58 18.45 -3.61 14.63
CA TYR A 58 18.30 -3.06 13.28
C TYR A 58 18.25 -4.10 12.15
N TRP A 59 18.99 -5.22 12.28
CA TRP A 59 18.92 -6.32 11.30
C TRP A 59 17.53 -6.97 11.26
N ILE A 60 16.93 -7.17 12.43
CA ILE A 60 15.58 -7.75 12.55
C ILE A 60 14.55 -6.73 12.06
N ALA A 61 14.71 -5.45 12.40
CA ALA A 61 13.88 -4.38 11.85
C ALA A 61 13.90 -4.38 10.31
N GLY A 62 15.09 -4.44 9.70
CA GLY A 62 15.25 -4.50 8.24
C GLY A 62 14.51 -5.70 7.63
N PHE A 63 14.62 -6.88 8.24
CA PHE A 63 13.86 -8.06 7.81
C PHE A 63 12.34 -7.83 7.84
N PHE A 64 11.80 -7.30 8.94
CA PHE A 64 10.37 -7.06 9.07
C PHE A 64 9.84 -5.93 8.17
N LEU A 65 10.67 -4.94 7.83
CA LEU A 65 10.34 -3.93 6.81
C LEU A 65 10.24 -4.54 5.41
N ILE A 66 11.19 -5.43 5.05
CA ILE A 66 11.15 -6.16 3.78
C ILE A 66 9.93 -7.07 3.75
N LEU A 67 9.67 -7.81 4.84
CA LEU A 67 8.51 -8.69 4.96
C LEU A 67 7.20 -7.91 4.84
N LYS A 68 7.10 -6.73 5.46
CA LYS A 68 5.96 -5.83 5.31
C LYS A 68 5.70 -5.50 3.84
N SER A 69 6.73 -5.14 3.08
CA SER A 69 6.59 -4.83 1.65
C SER A 69 6.17 -6.04 0.80
N ILE A 70 6.65 -7.24 1.14
CA ILE A 70 6.22 -8.48 0.47
C ILE A 70 4.74 -8.79 0.75
N LEU A 71 4.29 -8.59 2.00
CA LEU A 71 2.91 -8.85 2.42
C LEU A 71 1.91 -7.87 1.79
N ASP A 72 2.29 -6.59 1.71
CA ASP A 72 1.57 -5.54 0.97
C ASP A 72 1.37 -5.94 -0.51
N ALA A 73 2.43 -6.43 -1.17
CA ALA A 73 2.27 -6.96 -2.53
C ALA A 73 1.36 -8.21 -2.59
N ALA A 74 1.33 -9.02 -1.52
CA ALA A 74 0.61 -10.29 -1.47
C ALA A 74 -0.90 -10.09 -1.32
N ASP A 75 -1.35 -9.06 -0.59
CA ASP A 75 -2.79 -8.82 -0.41
C ASP A 75 -3.48 -8.47 -1.74
N GLY A 76 -2.82 -7.66 -2.57
CA GLY A 76 -3.29 -7.24 -3.87
C GLY A 76 -3.22 -8.38 -4.90
N GLU A 77 -2.19 -9.23 -4.83
CA GLU A 77 -2.15 -10.46 -5.64
C GLU A 77 -3.23 -11.45 -5.22
N LEU A 78 -3.51 -11.60 -3.91
CA LEU A 78 -4.55 -12.48 -3.40
C LEU A 78 -5.94 -12.03 -3.86
N ALA A 79 -6.22 -10.72 -3.80
CA ALA A 79 -7.47 -10.13 -4.30
C ALA A 79 -7.67 -10.41 -5.80
N ARG A 80 -6.60 -10.29 -6.60
CA ARG A 80 -6.61 -10.61 -8.05
C ARG A 80 -6.85 -12.09 -8.32
N ILE A 81 -6.13 -12.98 -7.61
CA ILE A 81 -6.22 -14.43 -7.80
C ILE A 81 -7.61 -14.96 -7.41
N LYS A 82 -8.20 -14.41 -6.34
CA LYS A 82 -9.56 -14.79 -5.90
C LYS A 82 -10.67 -14.14 -6.74
N GLN A 83 -10.33 -13.24 -7.66
CA GLN A 83 -11.29 -12.45 -8.47
C GLN A 83 -12.39 -11.78 -7.62
N LYS A 84 -12.04 -11.43 -6.37
CA LYS A 84 -12.93 -10.76 -5.42
C LYS A 84 -12.29 -9.43 -5.03
N PRO A 85 -12.36 -8.41 -5.89
CA PRO A 85 -11.94 -7.06 -5.52
C PRO A 85 -12.76 -6.57 -4.33
N SER A 86 -12.15 -5.76 -3.47
CA SER A 86 -12.78 -5.18 -2.28
C SER A 86 -12.32 -3.73 -2.13
N TYR A 87 -13.27 -2.80 -2.10
CA TYR A 87 -12.96 -1.39 -1.82
C TYR A 87 -12.49 -1.22 -0.37
N THR A 88 -13.09 -1.95 0.56
CA THR A 88 -12.70 -1.97 1.97
C THR A 88 -11.24 -2.38 2.12
N GLY A 89 -10.83 -3.49 1.50
CA GLY A 89 -9.44 -3.95 1.50
C GLY A 89 -8.49 -2.93 0.89
N ARG A 90 -8.85 -2.38 -0.29
CA ARG A 90 -8.01 -1.37 -0.98
C ARG A 90 -7.78 -0.12 -0.13
N TYR A 91 -8.83 0.44 0.48
CA TYR A 91 -8.68 1.65 1.29
C TYR A 91 -8.00 1.36 2.62
N LEU A 92 -8.28 0.21 3.24
CA LEU A 92 -7.60 -0.20 4.45
C LEU A 92 -6.09 -0.33 4.22
N ASP A 93 -5.69 -0.98 3.12
CA ASP A 93 -4.30 -1.11 2.69
C ASP A 93 -3.61 0.26 2.57
N SER A 94 -4.18 1.17 1.75
CA SER A 94 -3.61 2.51 1.57
C SER A 94 -3.53 3.34 2.85
N VAL A 95 -4.55 3.27 3.71
CA VAL A 95 -4.59 3.96 5.01
C VAL A 95 -3.56 3.37 5.98
N ALA A 96 -3.48 2.05 6.05
CA ALA A 96 -2.53 1.35 6.90
C ALA A 96 -1.09 1.66 6.48
N ASP A 97 -0.80 1.71 5.17
CA ASP A 97 0.52 2.04 4.65
C ASP A 97 0.98 3.44 5.08
N ILE A 98 0.17 4.48 4.85
CA ILE A 98 0.54 5.86 5.22
C ILE A 98 0.71 6.04 6.73
N LEU A 99 -0.15 5.43 7.54
CA LEU A 99 -0.06 5.48 9.00
C LEU A 99 1.20 4.76 9.49
N LEU A 100 1.47 3.57 8.96
CA LEU A 100 2.64 2.80 9.35
C LEU A 100 3.94 3.48 8.92
N ASN A 101 3.99 4.05 7.72
CA ASN A 101 5.12 4.86 7.27
C ASN A 101 5.31 6.08 8.19
N ALA A 102 4.23 6.75 8.62
CA ALA A 102 4.34 7.86 9.57
C ALA A 102 4.94 7.40 10.91
N ILE A 103 4.48 6.26 11.45
CA ILE A 103 5.02 5.69 12.69
C ILE A 103 6.51 5.36 12.52
N ILE A 104 6.92 4.70 11.42
CA ILE A 104 8.32 4.35 11.15
C ILE A 104 9.20 5.61 11.11
N PHE A 105 8.75 6.68 10.43
CA PHE A 105 9.50 7.94 10.37
C PHE A 105 9.61 8.62 11.74
N LEU A 106 8.54 8.63 12.53
CA LEU A 106 8.57 9.13 13.91
C LEU A 106 9.51 8.31 14.79
N THR A 107 9.55 7.00 14.62
CA THR A 107 10.46 6.11 15.34
C THR A 107 11.92 6.38 14.98
N ILE A 108 12.24 6.54 13.69
CA ILE A 108 13.60 6.89 13.25
C ILE A 108 13.99 8.27 13.80
N TRP A 109 13.10 9.26 13.72
CA TRP A 109 13.32 10.59 14.29
C TRP A 109 13.64 10.51 15.79
N TYR A 110 12.85 9.76 16.54
CA TYR A 110 13.04 9.57 17.98
C TYR A 110 14.38 8.92 18.32
N VAL A 111 14.78 7.86 17.59
CA VAL A 111 16.03 7.13 17.86
C VAL A 111 17.28 7.91 17.43
N THR A 112 17.17 8.71 16.36
CA THR A 112 18.30 9.47 15.80
C THR A 112 18.46 10.88 16.37
N ASP A 113 17.54 11.32 17.24
CA ASP A 113 17.48 12.68 17.80
C ASP A 113 17.65 13.79 16.73
N THR A 114 17.13 13.53 15.54
CA THR A 114 17.23 14.45 14.40
C THR A 114 16.21 15.60 14.55
N SER A 115 16.39 16.70 13.81
CA SER A 115 15.37 17.76 13.77
C SER A 115 14.03 17.23 13.24
N LEU A 116 12.94 17.56 13.94
CA LEU A 116 11.58 17.23 13.51
C LEU A 116 11.27 17.73 12.09
N ARG A 117 11.88 18.84 11.67
CA ARG A 117 11.73 19.39 10.31
C ARG A 117 12.24 18.42 9.24
N VAL A 118 13.36 17.75 9.50
CA VAL A 118 13.94 16.76 8.58
C VAL A 118 13.01 15.55 8.49
N CYS A 119 12.47 15.07 9.62
CA CYS A 119 11.50 13.98 9.64
C CYS A 119 10.25 14.31 8.80
N ILE A 120 9.64 15.48 9.03
CA ILE A 120 8.45 15.92 8.29
C ILE A 120 8.75 16.04 6.79
N THR A 121 9.89 16.66 6.43
CA THR A 121 10.27 16.85 5.02
C THR A 121 10.52 15.50 4.34
N ALA A 122 11.20 14.57 5.01
CA ALA A 122 11.47 13.25 4.48
C ALA A 122 10.20 12.41 4.33
N PHE A 123 9.26 12.49 5.28
CA PHE A 123 7.95 11.85 5.19
C PHE A 123 7.13 12.40 4.01
N ILE A 124 7.05 13.73 3.87
CA ILE A 124 6.38 14.38 2.73
C ILE A 124 7.02 13.95 1.41
N GLY A 125 8.36 13.91 1.33
CA GLY A 125 9.09 13.45 0.16
C GLY A 125 8.74 12.02 -0.24
N LEU A 126 8.69 11.09 0.73
CA LEU A 126 8.28 9.71 0.50
C LEU A 126 6.84 9.62 -0.03
N GLN A 127 5.90 10.34 0.60
CA GLN A 127 4.49 10.32 0.19
C GLN A 127 4.29 10.90 -1.22
N LEU A 128 4.98 12.00 -1.53
CA LEU A 128 4.98 12.60 -2.86
C LEU A 128 5.56 11.65 -3.90
N GLN A 129 6.65 10.95 -3.60
CA GLN A 129 7.23 9.95 -4.50
C GLN A 129 6.25 8.79 -4.77
N GLY A 130 5.63 8.25 -3.73
CA GLY A 130 4.70 7.13 -3.84
C GLY A 130 3.43 7.49 -4.63
N THR A 131 2.84 8.65 -4.34
CA THR A 131 1.65 9.16 -5.05
C THR A 131 1.96 9.47 -6.51
N LEU A 132 3.10 10.08 -6.81
CA LEU A 132 3.54 10.35 -8.18
C LEU A 132 3.73 9.06 -8.98
N TYR A 133 4.40 8.07 -8.37
CA TYR A 133 4.58 6.76 -8.98
C TYR A 133 3.23 6.12 -9.31
N ASN A 134 2.32 6.09 -8.33
CA ASN A 134 0.99 5.52 -8.53
C ASN A 134 0.19 6.26 -9.62
N TYR A 135 0.23 7.60 -9.63
CA TYR A 135 -0.44 8.43 -10.62
C TYR A 135 -0.02 8.09 -12.06
N TYR A 136 1.28 8.11 -12.34
CA TYR A 136 1.79 7.75 -13.67
C TYR A 136 1.51 6.29 -14.02
N TYR A 137 1.61 5.38 -13.05
CA TYR A 137 1.33 3.97 -13.26
C TYR A 137 -0.15 3.75 -13.62
N VAL A 138 -1.08 4.47 -12.98
CA VAL A 138 -2.52 4.39 -13.29
C VAL A 138 -2.84 5.02 -14.66
N ILE A 139 -2.16 6.11 -15.06
CA ILE A 139 -2.28 6.67 -16.41
C ILE A 139 -1.83 5.64 -17.46
N LEU A 140 -0.66 5.02 -17.23
CA LEU A 140 -0.10 4.03 -18.14
C LEU A 140 -1.05 2.81 -18.27
N ARG A 141 -1.62 2.33 -17.15
CA ARG A 141 -2.63 1.26 -17.16
C ARG A 141 -3.87 1.63 -17.98
N ASN A 142 -4.39 2.85 -17.82
CA ASN A 142 -5.59 3.30 -18.56
C ASN A 142 -5.32 3.48 -20.05
N LYS A 143 -4.13 3.96 -20.43
CA LYS A 143 -3.74 4.15 -21.84
C LYS A 143 -3.61 2.84 -22.61
N PHE A 144 -3.29 1.74 -21.92
CA PHE A 144 -2.99 0.44 -22.53
C PHE A 144 -3.97 -0.69 -22.14
N ASN A 145 -5.24 -0.38 -21.83
CA ASN A 145 -6.28 -1.37 -21.47
C ASN A 145 -5.89 -2.33 -20.32
N GLY A 146 -5.14 -1.84 -19.33
CA GLY A 146 -4.83 -2.57 -18.09
C GLY A 146 -6.01 -2.64 -17.10
N ASP A 147 -5.73 -3.17 -15.91
CA ASP A 147 -6.70 -3.33 -14.81
C ASP A 147 -7.35 -1.98 -14.42
N ARG A 148 -8.69 -1.92 -14.43
CA ARG A 148 -9.52 -0.72 -14.20
C ARG A 148 -9.94 -0.51 -12.74
N THR A 149 -9.47 -1.35 -11.82
CA THR A 149 -9.84 -1.26 -10.39
C THR A 149 -9.35 0.03 -9.71
N SER A 150 -8.27 0.65 -10.21
CA SER A 150 -7.76 1.94 -9.73
C SER A 150 -8.21 3.08 -10.65
N ARG A 151 -8.82 4.12 -10.09
CA ARG A 151 -9.25 5.31 -10.83
C ARG A 151 -8.19 6.40 -10.73
N VAL A 152 -7.99 7.14 -11.82
CA VAL A 152 -7.11 8.33 -11.85
C VAL A 152 -7.65 9.43 -10.91
N PHE A 153 -8.98 9.47 -10.75
CA PHE A 153 -9.67 10.46 -9.92
C PHE A 153 -10.62 9.75 -8.95
N GLU A 154 -10.30 9.82 -7.66
CA GLU A 154 -11.12 9.28 -6.57
C GLU A 154 -12.02 10.38 -5.97
N ASN A 155 -12.85 11.02 -6.82
CA ASN A 155 -13.66 12.19 -6.43
C ASN A 155 -15.00 11.83 -5.76
N LYS A 156 -15.49 10.60 -5.94
CA LYS A 156 -16.78 10.13 -5.41
C LYS A 156 -16.58 8.82 -4.64
N THR A 157 -17.24 8.69 -3.49
CA THR A 157 -17.25 7.45 -2.73
C THR A 157 -17.80 6.31 -3.60
N PRO A 158 -17.10 5.17 -3.71
CA PRO A 158 -17.60 4.05 -4.48
C PRO A 158 -18.77 3.37 -3.77
N ILE A 159 -19.66 2.77 -4.57
CA ILE A 159 -20.69 1.85 -4.09
C ILE A 159 -19.99 0.56 -3.67
N ALA A 160 -20.24 0.10 -2.45
CA ALA A 160 -19.68 -1.11 -1.89
C ALA A 160 -19.96 -2.33 -2.79
N LEU A 161 -18.98 -3.23 -2.93
CA LEU A 161 -19.15 -4.46 -3.69
C LEU A 161 -19.95 -5.50 -2.91
N ASP A 162 -20.41 -6.54 -3.60
CA ASP A 162 -21.23 -7.59 -2.99
C ASP A 162 -20.49 -8.27 -1.82
N GLY A 163 -21.12 -8.27 -0.64
CA GLY A 163 -20.54 -8.72 0.63
C GLY A 163 -19.81 -7.66 1.47
N GLU A 164 -19.66 -6.42 1.00
CA GLU A 164 -19.08 -5.31 1.76
C GLU A 164 -20.16 -4.46 2.46
N LYS A 165 -19.83 -3.89 3.64
CA LYS A 165 -20.70 -2.90 4.30
C LYS A 165 -20.36 -1.50 3.81
N GLN A 166 -21.35 -0.78 3.28
CA GLN A 166 -21.18 0.60 2.79
C GLN A 166 -20.55 1.53 3.86
N GLN A 167 -20.94 1.38 5.12
CA GLN A 167 -20.37 2.16 6.23
C GLN A 167 -18.83 2.05 6.33
N HIS A 168 -18.27 0.84 6.13
CA HIS A 168 -16.82 0.65 6.19
C HIS A 168 -16.13 1.33 5.01
N VAL A 169 -16.70 1.21 3.81
CA VAL A 169 -16.21 1.87 2.60
C VAL A 169 -16.23 3.39 2.78
N ASP A 170 -17.31 3.94 3.32
CA ASP A 170 -17.44 5.39 3.53
C ASP A 170 -16.41 5.95 4.51
N VAL A 171 -16.20 5.26 5.64
CA VAL A 171 -15.24 5.68 6.67
C VAL A 171 -13.81 5.60 6.14
N LEU A 172 -13.44 4.47 5.54
CA LEU A 172 -12.09 4.28 4.99
C LEU A 172 -11.81 5.22 3.82
N PHE A 173 -12.80 5.47 2.96
CA PHE A 173 -12.66 6.44 1.88
C PHE A 173 -12.46 7.87 2.39
N LYS A 174 -13.21 8.29 3.42
CA LYS A 174 -13.01 9.61 4.05
C LYS A 174 -11.61 9.76 4.63
N LEU A 175 -11.11 8.72 5.31
CA LEU A 175 -9.77 8.72 5.89
C LEU A 175 -8.69 8.73 4.80
N TYR A 176 -8.85 7.92 3.76
CA TYR A 176 -7.98 7.94 2.58
C TYR A 176 -7.93 9.34 1.95
N LYS A 177 -9.10 9.96 1.70
CA LYS A 177 -9.17 11.30 1.12
C LYS A 177 -8.56 12.38 2.01
N PHE A 178 -8.68 12.24 3.34
CA PHE A 178 -8.04 13.15 4.28
C PHE A 178 -6.51 13.04 4.24
N LEU A 179 -5.99 11.81 4.21
CA LEU A 179 -4.55 11.54 4.26
C LEU A 179 -3.84 11.78 2.92
N TYR A 180 -4.45 11.36 1.80
CA TYR A 180 -3.86 11.46 0.46
C TYR A 180 -4.32 12.68 -0.33
N GLY A 181 -5.49 13.26 -0.01
CA GLY A 181 -6.09 14.30 -0.86
C GLY A 181 -5.27 15.58 -0.97
N ALA A 182 -4.39 15.89 0.01
CA ALA A 182 -3.44 16.99 -0.11
C ALA A 182 -2.33 16.68 -1.12
N PHE A 183 -1.80 15.46 -1.11
CA PHE A 183 -0.73 15.01 -2.01
C PHE A 183 -1.25 14.83 -3.45
N ASP A 184 -2.44 14.25 -3.62
CA ASP A 184 -3.06 14.05 -4.93
C ASP A 184 -3.28 15.37 -5.67
N LYS A 185 -3.63 16.46 -4.95
CA LYS A 185 -3.83 17.79 -5.52
C LYS A 185 -2.57 18.45 -6.04
N VAL A 186 -1.39 18.09 -5.53
CA VAL A 186 -0.11 18.68 -5.96
C VAL A 186 0.16 18.42 -7.44
N TYR A 187 -0.28 17.27 -7.94
CA TYR A 187 -0.04 16.82 -9.32
C TYR A 187 -1.23 17.07 -10.28
N MET A 188 -2.34 17.62 -9.77
CA MET A 188 -3.56 17.86 -10.56
C MET A 188 -3.64 19.28 -11.14
N PHE A 189 -2.50 19.97 -11.29
CA PHE A 189 -2.39 21.28 -11.96
C PHE A 189 -1.94 21.14 -13.41
#